data_AF-A0AAV6IVJ7-F1
#
_entry.id   AF-A0AAV6IVJ7-F1
#
_cell.length_a   1.000
_cell.length_b   1.000
_cell.length_c   1.000
_cell.angle_alpha   90.00
_cell.angle_beta   90.00
_cell.angle_gamma   90.00
#
_symmetry.space_group_name_H-M   'P 1'
#
loop_
_entity.id
_entity.type
_entity.pdbx_description
1 polymer ?
#
loop_
_entity_poly.entity_id
_entity_poly.type
_entity_poly.pdbx_seq_one_letter_code
_entity_poly.pdbx_strand_id
1 'polypeptide(L)'
;MKASVGTRDCSGISFIPTSNSNKDSTLFLPRTSVLRLHQSPTKNSDKTLIFTAKRASPPRTVVSASSSDGTAVEREPPAKQLRRILDSPGIHQGPACFDALSAKLVESAGFDFCFTTGFGISASRLGLPDTGLTSYGEMVDQGRHISQAVSIPMIGDGDNGYGNAMNVKRTVKGYIRAGFAGIILEDQVSPKACGHTQGRKVVSRDEAVMKMKAAVDARKESGSDIVIVARTDSRQAVSLEESIWRSRALADAGADVLFIDALASKEEMKTFCEVYPLIPKMANMLEGGGKTPILNPIELEDLGYKLVAYPLSLMGVSIRAMQDALTAIKGGRIPPPGSMPSFEEIKEILGFNTYYEEEKRYASRIPLQRGGYNLAILIYCNAVVSAKHNLRALYFGLSIFGYLPASSSFGIQQGDEEDTELRDQSPQEPVVEVITPDVYNSYGADGSRGPFSGIWSRTLRVKITGRDGFERLDVRIPAGFLEGITNIVPALVGVNIKALMDDAALEVGGKQLLDFNDTGGDRIQVFLE
;
A
#
# COMPACT_ATOMS: atom_id res chain seq x y z
N MET A 1 32.15 -39.52 -25.68
CA MET A 1 31.79 -40.07 -27.01
C MET A 1 30.73 -39.17 -27.63
N LYS A 2 30.95 -38.73 -28.88
CA LYS A 2 30.05 -37.99 -29.80
C LYS A 2 28.79 -38.85 -30.09
N ALA A 3 27.64 -38.43 -30.64
CA ALA A 3 27.15 -37.35 -31.51
C ALA A 3 25.58 -37.37 -31.36
N SER A 4 24.68 -36.63 -32.01
CA SER A 4 24.71 -35.72 -33.17
C SER A 4 23.45 -34.84 -33.15
N VAL A 5 23.61 -33.64 -33.72
CA VAL A 5 22.60 -32.66 -34.11
C VAL A 5 21.75 -33.17 -35.29
N GLY A 6 20.49 -32.74 -35.36
CA GLY A 6 19.61 -32.90 -36.53
C GLY A 6 18.75 -31.65 -36.76
N THR A 7 19.19 -30.81 -37.68
CA THR A 7 18.48 -29.67 -38.27
C THR A 7 17.57 -30.12 -39.41
N ARG A 8 16.37 -29.54 -39.55
CA ARG A 8 15.65 -29.43 -40.83
C ARG A 8 14.97 -28.07 -40.94
N ASP A 9 15.33 -27.37 -42.01
CA ASP A 9 14.74 -26.15 -42.52
C ASP A 9 13.89 -26.44 -43.77
N CYS A 10 13.09 -25.42 -44.13
CA CYS A 10 12.53 -25.10 -45.45
C CYS A 10 11.05 -25.45 -45.80
N SER A 11 10.23 -24.40 -45.68
CA SER A 11 9.50 -23.70 -46.76
C SER A 11 8.15 -24.23 -47.30
N GLY A 12 7.10 -23.39 -47.19
CA GLY A 12 6.39 -22.91 -48.39
C GLY A 12 4.84 -22.87 -48.39
N ILE A 13 4.26 -21.66 -48.21
CA ILE A 13 3.16 -21.02 -48.97
C ILE A 13 1.74 -21.70 -48.94
N SER A 14 0.67 -21.04 -48.44
CA SER A 14 -0.17 -20.14 -49.26
C SER A 14 -1.24 -19.38 -48.43
N PHE A 15 -1.42 -18.10 -48.80
CA PHE A 15 -2.54 -17.23 -48.44
C PHE A 15 -3.71 -17.43 -49.42
N ILE A 16 -4.96 -17.38 -48.94
CA ILE A 16 -6.15 -17.09 -49.76
C ILE A 16 -7.08 -16.17 -48.97
N PRO A 17 -7.45 -14.98 -49.49
CA PRO A 17 -8.52 -14.13 -48.97
C PRO A 17 -9.83 -14.37 -49.73
N THR A 18 -10.98 -14.24 -49.08
CA THR A 18 -12.25 -13.98 -49.80
C THR A 18 -13.15 -13.00 -49.05
N SER A 19 -13.87 -12.24 -49.86
CA SER A 19 -14.54 -10.98 -49.62
C SER A 19 -16.07 -11.13 -49.50
N ASN A 20 -16.65 -10.31 -48.62
CA ASN A 20 -17.86 -9.47 -48.80
C ASN A 20 -19.10 -9.98 -49.58
N SER A 21 -20.27 -9.95 -48.92
CA SER A 21 -21.56 -9.38 -49.43
C SER A 21 -22.58 -9.30 -48.27
N ASN A 22 -23.05 -8.10 -47.90
CA ASN A 22 -24.37 -7.48 -48.22
C ASN A 22 -25.57 -8.42 -48.00
N LYS A 23 -26.74 -8.07 -47.46
CA LYS A 23 -27.45 -6.83 -47.05
C LYS A 23 -28.76 -7.33 -46.40
N ASP A 24 -29.34 -6.56 -45.48
CA ASP A 24 -30.80 -6.32 -45.26
C ASP A 24 -31.01 -5.85 -43.80
N SER A 25 -31.29 -4.58 -43.51
CA SER A 25 -32.42 -3.71 -43.83
C SER A 25 -33.50 -3.69 -42.72
N THR A 26 -33.95 -2.46 -42.41
CA THR A 26 -35.18 -2.02 -41.70
C THR A 26 -35.28 -1.95 -40.16
N LEU A 27 -35.15 -0.70 -39.67
CA LEU A 27 -36.11 0.10 -38.89
C LEU A 27 -37.05 -0.62 -37.89
N PHE A 28 -37.03 -0.22 -36.61
CA PHE A 28 -38.25 0.01 -35.81
C PHE A 28 -37.95 0.93 -34.61
N LEU A 29 -38.62 2.10 -34.57
CA LEU A 29 -38.83 2.91 -33.36
C LEU A 29 -40.05 2.38 -32.59
N PRO A 30 -40.05 2.48 -31.24
CA PRO A 30 -41.28 2.79 -30.53
C PRO A 30 -41.06 3.95 -29.53
N ARG A 31 -41.83 5.05 -29.68
CA ARG A 31 -43.10 5.35 -28.99
C ARG A 31 -42.96 5.62 -27.49
N THR A 32 -43.14 6.91 -27.19
CA THR A 32 -43.76 7.53 -26.01
C THR A 32 -44.74 6.64 -25.24
N SER A 33 -44.57 6.62 -23.91
CA SER A 33 -45.55 6.11 -22.95
C SER A 33 -45.89 7.18 -21.93
N VAL A 34 -47.19 7.39 -21.80
CA VAL A 34 -47.93 8.43 -21.08
C VAL A 34 -48.02 8.12 -19.58
N LEU A 35 -47.88 9.17 -18.75
CA LEU A 35 -48.22 9.16 -17.32
C LEU A 35 -49.72 8.83 -17.12
N ARG A 36 -50.04 7.86 -16.25
CA ARG A 36 -51.37 7.72 -15.63
C ARG A 36 -51.28 7.97 -14.13
N LEU A 37 -51.88 9.09 -13.73
CA LEU A 37 -52.26 9.41 -12.36
C LEU A 37 -53.37 8.46 -11.88
N HIS A 38 -53.26 7.96 -10.66
CA HIS A 38 -54.38 7.40 -9.90
C HIS A 38 -54.67 8.34 -8.73
N GLN A 39 -55.88 8.88 -8.70
CA GLN A 39 -56.49 9.50 -7.53
C GLN A 39 -57.49 8.51 -6.91
N SER A 40 -57.53 8.47 -5.58
CA SER A 40 -58.69 8.02 -4.81
C SER A 40 -58.85 8.90 -3.55
N PRO A 41 -60.08 9.05 -3.00
CA PRO A 41 -60.50 10.30 -2.35
C PRO A 41 -60.88 10.19 -0.85
N THR A 42 -60.69 11.33 -0.14
CA THR A 42 -61.41 11.84 1.07
C THR A 42 -61.24 11.09 2.42
N LYS A 43 -61.24 11.68 3.63
CA LYS A 43 -61.91 12.88 4.19
C LYS A 43 -61.35 13.27 5.60
N ASN A 44 -61.28 14.58 5.87
CA ASN A 44 -61.37 15.37 7.15
C ASN A 44 -60.77 14.88 8.50
N SER A 45 -59.98 15.73 9.17
CA SER A 45 -60.45 16.80 10.09
C SER A 45 -59.32 17.50 10.87
N ASP A 46 -59.46 18.83 11.00
CA ASP A 46 -58.95 19.77 12.01
C ASP A 46 -57.57 19.57 12.66
N LYS A 47 -56.69 20.59 12.48
CA LYS A 47 -56.08 21.32 13.60
C LYS A 47 -55.30 22.58 13.17
N THR A 48 -55.73 23.67 13.80
CA THR A 48 -55.15 24.99 14.04
C THR A 48 -53.62 25.12 13.89
N LEU A 49 -53.21 26.11 13.09
CA LEU A 49 -51.82 26.57 12.95
C LEU A 49 -51.30 27.22 14.24
N ILE A 50 -50.13 26.77 14.70
CA ILE A 50 -49.28 27.50 15.65
C ILE A 50 -48.05 28.01 14.88
N PHE A 51 -47.95 29.32 14.72
CA PHE A 51 -46.75 29.98 14.19
C PHE A 51 -45.66 29.99 15.26
N THR A 52 -44.53 29.33 15.00
CA THR A 52 -43.26 29.60 15.70
C THR A 52 -42.26 30.15 14.70
N ALA A 53 -41.85 31.40 14.93
CA ALA A 53 -40.88 32.11 14.10
C ALA A 53 -39.47 31.52 14.32
N LYS A 54 -38.86 30.99 13.25
CA LYS A 54 -37.41 30.81 13.17
C LYS A 54 -36.84 31.85 12.20
N ARG A 55 -35.94 32.68 12.73
CA ARG A 55 -35.15 33.69 11.99
C ARG A 55 -34.49 33.05 10.77
N ALA A 56 -34.70 33.67 9.60
CA ALA A 56 -34.00 33.34 8.37
C ALA A 56 -32.57 33.90 8.39
N SER A 57 -31.60 33.06 8.04
CA SER A 57 -30.23 33.46 7.67
C SER A 57 -30.22 33.92 6.20
N PRO A 58 -29.36 34.87 5.80
CA PRO A 58 -29.34 35.37 4.43
C PRO A 58 -28.88 34.28 3.44
N PRO A 59 -29.31 34.33 2.17
CA PRO A 59 -28.99 33.31 1.19
C PRO A 59 -27.49 33.35 0.88
N ARG A 60 -26.81 32.21 1.09
CA ARG A 60 -25.48 31.99 0.51
C ARG A 60 -25.67 31.83 -1.00
N THR A 61 -25.18 32.79 -1.75
CA THR A 61 -24.99 32.70 -3.20
C THR A 61 -24.06 31.53 -3.48
N VAL A 62 -24.62 30.40 -3.90
CA VAL A 62 -23.84 29.28 -4.43
C VAL A 62 -23.42 29.70 -5.84
N VAL A 63 -22.14 30.03 -5.99
CA VAL A 63 -21.52 30.16 -7.31
C VAL A 63 -21.56 28.77 -7.94
N SER A 64 -22.45 28.57 -8.91
CA SER A 64 -22.52 27.35 -9.69
C SER A 64 -21.27 27.27 -10.56
N ALA A 65 -20.26 26.54 -10.09
CA ALA A 65 -19.24 26.00 -10.98
C ALA A 65 -19.96 25.02 -11.91
N SER A 66 -19.88 25.29 -13.22
CA SER A 66 -20.38 24.42 -14.28
C SER A 66 -19.80 23.02 -14.08
N SER A 67 -20.64 22.08 -13.64
CA SER A 67 -20.32 20.66 -13.61
C SER A 67 -20.11 20.21 -15.04
N SER A 68 -18.85 20.02 -15.42
CA SER A 68 -18.51 19.09 -16.49
C SER A 68 -19.14 17.75 -16.10
N ASP A 69 -20.01 17.26 -16.97
CA ASP A 69 -20.69 15.97 -16.87
C ASP A 69 -19.65 14.84 -16.96
N GLY A 70 -18.97 14.61 -15.85
CA GLY A 70 -18.12 13.45 -15.63
C GLY A 70 -18.93 12.47 -14.82
N THR A 71 -19.65 11.57 -15.50
CA THR A 71 -20.16 10.37 -14.86
C THR A 71 -18.96 9.68 -14.21
N ALA A 72 -18.85 9.72 -12.88
CA ALA A 72 -17.91 8.87 -12.17
C ALA A 72 -18.23 7.44 -12.59
N VAL A 73 -17.35 6.83 -13.39
CA VAL A 73 -17.50 5.43 -13.79
C VAL A 73 -17.44 4.64 -12.49
N GLU A 74 -18.60 4.20 -12.01
CA GLU A 74 -18.69 3.42 -10.79
C GLU A 74 -17.84 2.16 -11.00
N ARG A 75 -16.75 2.04 -10.24
CA ARG A 75 -15.79 0.95 -10.41
C ARG A 75 -16.54 -0.36 -10.19
N GLU A 76 -16.47 -1.26 -11.17
CA GLU A 76 -17.16 -2.55 -11.09
C GLU A 76 -16.76 -3.29 -9.79
N PRO A 77 -17.73 -3.76 -8.98
CA PRO A 77 -17.44 -4.48 -7.74
C PRO A 77 -16.49 -5.67 -7.97
N PRO A 78 -15.51 -5.92 -7.09
CA PRO A 78 -14.51 -6.98 -7.27
C PRO A 78 -15.13 -8.36 -7.57
N ALA A 79 -16.22 -8.69 -6.89
CA ALA A 79 -16.95 -9.94 -7.11
C ALA A 79 -17.48 -10.09 -8.54
N LYS A 80 -17.97 -9.00 -9.16
CA LYS A 80 -18.43 -9.02 -10.56
C LYS A 80 -17.26 -9.21 -11.53
N GLN A 81 -16.13 -8.58 -11.26
CA GLN A 81 -14.91 -8.77 -12.06
C GLN A 81 -14.48 -10.25 -12.05
N LEU A 82 -14.47 -10.87 -10.86
CA LEU A 82 -14.11 -12.29 -10.73
C LEU A 82 -15.13 -13.21 -11.42
N ARG A 83 -16.43 -12.93 -11.33
CA ARG A 83 -17.44 -13.71 -12.05
C ARG A 83 -17.26 -13.62 -13.57
N ARG A 84 -16.94 -12.45 -14.11
CA ARG A 84 -16.59 -12.32 -15.54
C ARG A 84 -15.39 -13.18 -15.91
N ILE A 85 -14.37 -13.28 -15.06
CA ILE A 85 -13.23 -14.18 -15.28
C ILE A 85 -13.71 -15.64 -15.31
N LEU A 86 -14.53 -16.05 -14.34
CA LEU A 86 -15.10 -17.40 -14.31
C LEU A 86 -15.97 -17.72 -15.53
N ASP A 87 -16.68 -16.74 -16.09
CA ASP A 87 -17.54 -16.91 -17.26
C ASP A 87 -16.77 -16.82 -18.60
N SER A 88 -15.60 -16.19 -18.61
CA SER A 88 -14.76 -16.08 -19.81
C SER A 88 -14.23 -17.47 -20.23
N PRO A 89 -13.83 -17.71 -21.49
CA PRO A 89 -13.27 -19.01 -21.89
C PRO A 89 -11.85 -19.21 -21.35
N GLY A 90 -11.42 -20.48 -21.27
CA GLY A 90 -10.03 -20.83 -20.93
C GLY A 90 -9.76 -21.04 -19.45
N ILE A 91 -8.57 -21.56 -19.13
CA ILE A 91 -8.09 -21.66 -17.75
C ILE A 91 -7.45 -20.35 -17.29
N HIS A 92 -7.65 -19.97 -16.02
CA HIS A 92 -7.09 -18.75 -15.45
C HIS A 92 -6.09 -19.05 -14.33
N GLN A 93 -4.92 -18.45 -14.45
CA GLN A 93 -3.84 -18.56 -13.47
C GLN A 93 -3.92 -17.41 -12.48
N GLY A 94 -3.90 -17.70 -11.18
CA GLY A 94 -3.85 -16.72 -10.11
C GLY A 94 -2.72 -17.07 -9.14
N PRO A 95 -1.59 -16.36 -9.14
CA PRO A 95 -0.59 -16.53 -8.11
C PRO A 95 -1.12 -16.12 -6.73
N ALA A 96 -0.64 -16.77 -5.67
CA ALA A 96 -1.01 -16.40 -4.32
C ALA A 96 -0.04 -15.34 -3.75
N CYS A 97 -0.57 -14.18 -3.40
CA CYS A 97 0.12 -13.14 -2.66
C CYS A 97 -0.09 -13.31 -1.14
N PHE A 98 0.78 -12.69 -0.35
CA PHE A 98 0.72 -12.74 1.11
C PHE A 98 0.79 -11.34 1.77
N ASP A 99 1.05 -10.30 0.98
CA ASP A 99 1.06 -8.90 1.39
C ASP A 99 0.76 -7.97 0.20
N ALA A 100 0.64 -6.67 0.49
CA ALA A 100 0.34 -5.67 -0.52
C ALA A 100 1.42 -5.60 -1.62
N LEU A 101 2.70 -5.75 -1.26
CA LEU A 101 3.81 -5.68 -2.23
C LEU A 101 3.75 -6.85 -3.22
N SER A 102 3.62 -8.07 -2.72
CA SER A 102 3.48 -9.27 -3.55
C SER A 102 2.24 -9.19 -4.43
N ALA A 103 1.13 -8.64 -3.95
CA ALA A 103 -0.06 -8.42 -4.77
C ALA A 103 0.19 -7.42 -5.92
N LYS A 104 0.86 -6.28 -5.65
CA LYS A 104 1.25 -5.32 -6.71
C LYS A 104 2.14 -5.96 -7.77
N LEU A 105 3.05 -6.85 -7.35
CA LEU A 105 3.91 -7.58 -8.29
C LEU A 105 3.11 -8.58 -9.14
N VAL A 106 2.09 -9.24 -8.57
CA VAL A 106 1.17 -10.10 -9.34
C VAL A 106 0.39 -9.28 -10.38
N GLU A 107 -0.19 -8.14 -9.98
CA GLU A 107 -0.90 -7.26 -10.90
C GLU A 107 0.03 -6.71 -12.00
N SER A 108 1.23 -6.26 -11.63
CA SER A 108 2.22 -5.73 -12.59
C SER A 108 2.71 -6.77 -13.59
N ALA A 109 2.69 -8.05 -13.20
CA ALA A 109 3.00 -9.17 -14.10
C ALA A 109 1.87 -9.49 -15.09
N GLY A 110 0.72 -8.82 -14.99
CA GLY A 110 -0.40 -8.94 -15.93
C GLY A 110 -1.39 -10.06 -15.62
N PHE A 111 -1.42 -10.58 -14.39
CA PHE A 111 -2.45 -11.55 -13.99
C PHE A 111 -3.80 -10.86 -13.75
N ASP A 112 -4.88 -11.45 -14.26
CA ASP A 112 -6.24 -10.87 -14.17
C ASP A 112 -6.85 -10.94 -12.76
N PHE A 113 -6.33 -11.80 -11.89
CA PHE A 113 -6.76 -11.99 -10.52
C PHE A 113 -5.64 -12.63 -9.68
N CYS A 114 -5.78 -12.60 -8.36
CA CYS A 114 -4.85 -13.27 -7.45
C CYS A 114 -5.56 -14.01 -6.32
N PHE A 115 -4.81 -14.84 -5.60
CA PHE A 115 -5.25 -15.41 -4.33
C PHE A 115 -4.50 -14.74 -3.17
N THR A 116 -5.08 -14.77 -1.97
CA THR A 116 -4.28 -14.57 -0.74
C THR A 116 -4.04 -15.91 -0.07
N THR A 117 -2.80 -16.26 0.20
CA THR A 117 -2.44 -17.55 0.83
C THR A 117 -2.47 -17.46 2.36
N GLY A 118 -3.26 -18.31 3.04
CA GLY A 118 -3.24 -18.40 4.51
C GLY A 118 -1.87 -18.82 5.04
N PHE A 119 -1.22 -19.76 4.36
CA PHE A 119 0.15 -20.17 4.66
C PHE A 119 1.15 -19.02 4.55
N GLY A 120 1.11 -18.29 3.43
CA GLY A 120 2.02 -17.18 3.19
C GLY A 120 1.81 -16.03 4.18
N ILE A 121 0.54 -15.74 4.54
CA ILE A 121 0.21 -14.72 5.53
C ILE A 121 0.71 -15.13 6.92
N SER A 122 0.49 -16.38 7.35
CA SER A 122 1.03 -16.88 8.63
C SER A 122 2.56 -16.75 8.68
N ALA A 123 3.23 -17.14 7.60
CA ALA A 123 4.69 -17.07 7.52
C ALA A 123 5.21 -15.63 7.52
N SER A 124 4.63 -14.73 6.72
CA SER A 124 5.13 -13.35 6.59
C SER A 124 4.76 -12.47 7.76
N ARG A 125 3.53 -12.62 8.29
CA ARG A 125 2.98 -11.74 9.34
C ARG A 125 3.38 -12.22 10.74
N LEU A 126 3.45 -13.52 10.96
CA LEU A 126 3.70 -14.10 12.29
C LEU A 126 5.06 -14.80 12.39
N GLY A 127 5.68 -15.19 11.27
CA GLY A 127 6.84 -16.09 11.30
C GLY A 127 6.48 -17.49 11.82
N LEU A 128 5.20 -17.87 11.77
CA LEU A 128 4.65 -19.08 12.38
C LEU A 128 4.07 -20.03 11.32
N PRO A 129 4.00 -21.34 11.63
CA PRO A 129 3.43 -22.33 10.73
C PRO A 129 1.92 -22.15 10.55
N ASP A 130 1.43 -22.60 9.40
CA ASP A 130 0.01 -22.59 9.06
C ASP A 130 -0.77 -23.73 9.76
N THR A 131 -1.09 -23.49 11.03
CA THR A 131 -1.75 -24.47 11.92
C THR A 131 -2.99 -23.88 12.61
N GLY A 132 -3.61 -22.88 11.96
CA GLY A 132 -4.79 -22.20 12.50
C GLY A 132 -4.49 -21.24 13.66
N LEU A 133 -3.25 -20.76 13.77
CA LEU A 133 -2.86 -19.73 14.75
C LEU A 133 -3.32 -18.33 14.33
N THR A 134 -3.31 -18.04 13.03
CA THR A 134 -3.81 -16.77 12.50
C THR A 134 -5.30 -16.64 12.76
N SER A 135 -5.69 -15.52 13.36
CA SER A 135 -7.08 -15.21 13.67
C SER A 135 -7.83 -14.64 12.46
N TYR A 136 -9.16 -14.72 12.50
CA TYR A 136 -10.05 -14.01 11.58
C TYR A 136 -9.70 -12.53 11.42
N GLY A 137 -9.38 -11.85 12.53
CA GLY A 137 -9.09 -10.42 12.53
C GLY A 137 -7.83 -10.09 11.72
N GLU A 138 -6.77 -10.89 11.90
CA GLU A 138 -5.51 -10.73 11.18
C GLU A 138 -5.67 -11.01 9.68
N MET A 139 -6.45 -12.03 9.30
CA MET A 139 -6.71 -12.35 7.90
C MET A 139 -7.50 -11.25 7.20
N VAL A 140 -8.55 -10.71 7.83
CA VAL A 140 -9.34 -9.59 7.28
C VAL A 140 -8.52 -8.32 7.18
N ASP A 141 -7.67 -8.05 8.17
CA ASP A 141 -6.79 -6.88 8.18
C ASP A 141 -5.76 -6.95 7.04
N GLN A 142 -5.08 -8.10 6.90
CA GLN A 142 -4.14 -8.33 5.80
C GLN A 142 -4.82 -8.22 4.44
N GLY A 143 -6.00 -8.83 4.29
CA GLY A 143 -6.81 -8.74 3.09
C GLY A 143 -7.16 -7.31 2.72
N ARG A 144 -7.52 -6.46 3.69
CA ARG A 144 -7.83 -5.05 3.43
C ARG A 144 -6.64 -4.29 2.85
N HIS A 145 -5.43 -4.51 3.36
CA HIS A 145 -4.25 -3.87 2.80
C HIS A 145 -3.94 -4.38 1.39
N ILE A 146 -4.15 -5.67 1.14
CA ILE A 146 -3.95 -6.26 -0.19
C ILE A 146 -4.95 -5.67 -1.20
N SER A 147 -6.25 -5.65 -0.91
CA SER A 147 -7.25 -5.11 -1.85
C SER A 147 -7.07 -3.63 -2.14
N GLN A 148 -6.57 -2.85 -1.19
CA GLN A 148 -6.31 -1.43 -1.41
C GLN A 148 -5.08 -1.17 -2.27
N ALA A 149 -4.16 -2.14 -2.35
CA ALA A 149 -2.93 -2.01 -3.11
C ALA A 149 -3.08 -2.33 -4.61
N VAL A 150 -4.13 -3.06 -4.99
CA VAL A 150 -4.35 -3.56 -6.36
C VAL A 150 -5.75 -3.28 -6.88
N SER A 151 -5.91 -3.38 -8.20
CA SER A 151 -7.17 -3.21 -8.92
C SER A 151 -7.83 -4.53 -9.30
N ILE A 152 -7.03 -5.58 -9.46
CA ILE A 152 -7.50 -6.93 -9.79
C ILE A 152 -8.29 -7.58 -8.64
N PRO A 153 -9.30 -8.42 -8.94
CA PRO A 153 -10.04 -9.15 -7.92
C PRO A 153 -9.15 -10.18 -7.21
N MET A 154 -9.43 -10.41 -5.93
CA MET A 154 -8.71 -11.39 -5.12
C MET A 154 -9.64 -12.42 -4.47
N ILE A 155 -9.22 -13.69 -4.47
CA ILE A 155 -9.86 -14.77 -3.73
C ILE A 155 -9.09 -15.01 -2.43
N GLY A 156 -9.77 -14.87 -1.30
CA GLY A 156 -9.15 -14.99 0.02
C GLY A 156 -9.23 -16.39 0.62
N ASP A 157 -8.20 -16.81 1.36
CA ASP A 157 -8.24 -18.02 2.18
C ASP A 157 -9.01 -17.75 3.48
N GLY A 158 -10.23 -18.27 3.60
CA GLY A 158 -11.10 -18.12 4.77
C GLY A 158 -10.95 -19.22 5.81
N ASP A 159 -9.94 -20.10 5.67
CA ASP A 159 -9.73 -21.27 6.50
C ASP A 159 -11.05 -22.08 6.66
N ASN A 160 -11.32 -22.60 7.85
CA ASN A 160 -12.55 -23.32 8.20
C ASN A 160 -13.70 -22.40 8.66
N GLY A 161 -13.59 -21.09 8.39
CA GLY A 161 -14.56 -20.06 8.77
C GLY A 161 -14.49 -19.58 10.23
N TYR A 162 -13.45 -19.97 10.97
CA TYR A 162 -13.11 -19.48 12.33
C TYR A 162 -14.19 -19.76 13.40
N GLY A 163 -14.88 -20.90 13.29
CA GLY A 163 -15.84 -21.36 14.30
C GLY A 163 -17.04 -22.06 13.71
N ASN A 164 -18.24 -21.74 14.22
CA ASN A 164 -19.51 -22.32 13.80
C ASN A 164 -20.13 -21.57 12.61
N ALA A 165 -21.37 -21.90 12.23
CA ALA A 165 -22.09 -21.24 11.14
C ALA A 165 -22.19 -19.71 11.29
N MET A 166 -22.36 -19.18 12.52
CA MET A 166 -22.40 -17.73 12.75
C MET A 166 -21.03 -17.07 12.55
N ASN A 167 -19.95 -17.77 12.91
CA ASN A 167 -18.60 -17.33 12.58
C ASN A 167 -18.39 -17.28 11.06
N VAL A 168 -18.83 -18.30 10.32
CA VAL A 168 -18.78 -18.29 8.85
C VAL A 168 -19.51 -17.07 8.28
N LYS A 169 -20.72 -16.75 8.78
CA LYS A 169 -21.44 -15.54 8.34
C LYS A 169 -20.65 -14.28 8.61
N ARG A 170 -20.05 -14.15 9.80
CA ARG A 170 -19.19 -13.01 10.15
C ARG A 170 -17.98 -12.93 9.23
N THR A 171 -17.38 -14.08 8.91
CA THR A 171 -16.21 -14.20 8.05
C THR A 171 -16.51 -13.70 6.64
N VAL A 172 -17.52 -14.27 5.97
CA VAL A 172 -17.93 -13.86 4.62
C VAL A 172 -18.26 -12.37 4.57
N LYS A 173 -19.06 -11.86 5.53
CA LYS A 173 -19.39 -10.42 5.60
C LYS A 173 -18.15 -9.55 5.82
N GLY A 174 -17.18 -10.03 6.59
CA GLY A 174 -15.89 -9.35 6.79
C GLY A 174 -15.06 -9.28 5.52
N TYR A 175 -14.98 -10.40 4.79
CA TYR A 175 -14.22 -10.49 3.54
C TYR A 175 -14.82 -9.58 2.47
N ILE A 176 -16.15 -9.55 2.35
CA ILE A 176 -16.85 -8.60 1.46
C ILE A 176 -16.44 -7.15 1.79
N ARG A 177 -16.48 -6.75 3.07
CA ARG A 177 -16.09 -5.39 3.50
C ARG A 177 -14.60 -5.10 3.31
N ALA A 178 -13.75 -6.12 3.32
CA ALA A 178 -12.33 -5.98 3.07
C ALA A 178 -11.97 -5.96 1.58
N GLY A 179 -12.96 -6.05 0.67
CA GLY A 179 -12.73 -5.94 -0.77
C GLY A 179 -12.44 -7.27 -1.47
N PHE A 180 -12.60 -8.42 -0.81
CA PHE A 180 -12.44 -9.72 -1.47
C PHE A 180 -13.51 -9.95 -2.53
N ALA A 181 -13.09 -10.48 -3.67
CA ALA A 181 -13.97 -10.91 -4.76
C ALA A 181 -14.47 -12.35 -4.58
N GLY A 182 -13.68 -13.17 -3.89
CA GLY A 182 -14.05 -14.53 -3.51
C GLY A 182 -13.45 -14.95 -2.17
N ILE A 183 -13.94 -16.07 -1.64
CA ILE A 183 -13.45 -16.69 -0.40
C ILE A 183 -13.38 -18.20 -0.56
N ILE A 184 -12.30 -18.81 -0.07
CA ILE A 184 -12.14 -20.27 0.07
C ILE A 184 -12.56 -20.65 1.49
N LEU A 185 -13.44 -21.65 1.61
CA LEU A 185 -13.85 -22.21 2.89
C LEU A 185 -13.64 -23.72 2.89
N GLU A 186 -12.89 -24.20 3.87
CA GLU A 186 -12.57 -25.63 4.02
C GLU A 186 -13.39 -26.31 5.13
N ASP A 187 -13.45 -27.64 5.07
CA ASP A 187 -14.23 -28.49 5.98
C ASP A 187 -13.38 -29.14 7.09
N GLN A 188 -12.20 -28.59 7.38
CA GLN A 188 -11.37 -29.06 8.48
C GLN A 188 -11.97 -28.75 9.85
N VAL A 189 -11.68 -29.60 10.83
CA VAL A 189 -11.89 -29.30 12.24
C VAL A 189 -10.97 -28.16 12.71
N SER A 190 -11.27 -27.51 13.83
CA SER A 190 -10.38 -26.54 14.46
C SER A 190 -9.53 -27.21 15.55
N PRO A 191 -8.23 -26.87 15.71
CA PRO A 191 -7.43 -26.06 14.78
C PRO A 191 -7.23 -26.79 13.45
N LYS A 192 -7.20 -26.02 12.35
CA LYS A 192 -6.96 -26.54 11.00
C LYS A 192 -5.48 -26.79 10.76
N ALA A 193 -5.15 -27.64 9.81
CA ALA A 193 -3.76 -27.92 9.43
C ALA A 193 -3.54 -27.68 7.93
N CYS A 194 -2.34 -27.30 7.53
CA CYS A 194 -2.00 -27.12 6.12
C CYS A 194 -2.31 -28.39 5.30
N GLY A 195 -2.82 -28.19 4.08
CA GLY A 195 -3.33 -29.21 3.17
C GLY A 195 -2.34 -30.31 2.75
N HIS A 196 -1.07 -30.23 3.13
CA HIS A 196 -0.08 -31.27 2.83
C HIS A 196 0.59 -31.86 4.08
N THR A 197 0.03 -31.59 5.27
CA THR A 197 0.52 -32.12 6.54
C THR A 197 -0.24 -33.38 6.98
N GLN A 198 0.37 -34.21 7.85
CA GLN A 198 -0.23 -35.46 8.34
C GLN A 198 -1.32 -35.19 9.39
N GLY A 199 -2.28 -36.12 9.52
CA GLY A 199 -3.26 -36.10 10.62
C GLY A 199 -4.46 -35.16 10.43
N ARG A 200 -4.76 -34.74 9.19
CA ARG A 200 -5.94 -33.93 8.88
C ARG A 200 -7.23 -34.61 9.31
N LYS A 201 -8.15 -33.80 9.80
CA LYS A 201 -9.50 -34.21 10.23
C LYS A 201 -10.50 -33.24 9.64
N VAL A 202 -11.59 -33.79 9.12
CA VAL A 202 -12.70 -33.01 8.59
C VAL A 202 -13.92 -33.13 9.50
N VAL A 203 -14.75 -32.10 9.49
CA VAL A 203 -16.02 -32.10 10.22
C VAL A 203 -17.01 -33.10 9.62
N SER A 204 -18.13 -33.35 10.30
CA SER A 204 -19.20 -34.19 9.76
C SER A 204 -19.75 -33.60 8.45
N ARG A 205 -20.37 -34.46 7.63
CA ARG A 205 -21.02 -34.04 6.38
C ARG A 205 -22.07 -32.95 6.64
N ASP A 206 -22.88 -33.10 7.68
CA ASP A 206 -23.92 -32.16 8.05
C ASP A 206 -23.34 -30.79 8.44
N GLU A 207 -22.24 -30.77 9.19
CA GLU A 207 -21.57 -29.52 9.56
C GLU A 207 -20.95 -28.82 8.35
N ALA A 208 -20.31 -29.56 7.44
CA ALA A 208 -19.75 -29.00 6.21
C ALA A 208 -20.83 -28.33 5.35
N VAL A 209 -21.95 -29.01 5.13
CA VAL A 209 -23.10 -28.46 4.39
C VAL A 209 -23.74 -27.28 5.12
N MET A 210 -23.88 -27.35 6.45
CA MET A 210 -24.41 -26.26 7.27
C MET A 210 -23.56 -24.99 7.13
N LYS A 211 -22.23 -25.11 7.22
CA LYS A 211 -21.32 -23.98 7.06
C LYS A 211 -21.39 -23.38 5.66
N MET A 212 -21.49 -24.22 4.63
CA MET A 212 -21.64 -23.75 3.25
C MET A 212 -22.94 -22.95 3.05
N LYS A 213 -24.07 -23.46 3.57
CA LYS A 213 -25.35 -22.73 3.56
C LYS A 213 -25.25 -21.38 4.27
N ALA A 214 -24.57 -21.34 5.43
CA ALA A 214 -24.34 -20.09 6.16
C ALA A 214 -23.51 -19.08 5.34
N ALA A 215 -22.50 -19.53 4.59
CA ALA A 215 -21.73 -18.67 3.70
C ALA A 215 -22.60 -18.09 2.57
N VAL A 216 -23.43 -18.92 1.94
CA VAL A 216 -24.36 -18.51 0.88
C VAL A 216 -25.41 -17.52 1.40
N ASP A 217 -25.93 -17.74 2.61
CA ASP A 217 -26.87 -16.82 3.25
C ASP A 217 -26.19 -15.48 3.56
N ALA A 218 -24.95 -15.49 4.06
CA ALA A 218 -24.19 -14.27 4.34
C ALA A 218 -23.94 -13.43 3.08
N ARG A 219 -23.67 -14.07 1.94
CA ARG A 219 -23.59 -13.42 0.62
C ARG A 219 -24.90 -12.72 0.27
N LYS A 220 -26.02 -13.44 0.31
CA LYS A 220 -27.37 -12.92 0.01
C LYS A 220 -27.74 -11.74 0.91
N GLU A 221 -27.56 -11.90 2.23
CA GLU A 221 -27.85 -10.87 3.23
C GLU A 221 -27.01 -9.59 3.05
N SER A 222 -25.85 -9.69 2.41
CA SER A 222 -24.97 -8.54 2.16
C SER A 222 -25.26 -7.84 0.84
N GLY A 223 -26.17 -8.37 0.00
CA GLY A 223 -26.37 -7.88 -1.37
C GLY A 223 -25.11 -7.96 -2.23
N SER A 224 -24.16 -8.83 -1.87
CA SER A 224 -22.90 -9.03 -2.57
C SER A 224 -22.97 -10.29 -3.42
N ASP A 225 -22.15 -10.34 -4.45
CA ASP A 225 -22.05 -11.49 -5.34
C ASP A 225 -20.71 -12.23 -5.19
N ILE A 226 -20.11 -12.14 -3.99
CA ILE A 226 -18.83 -12.79 -3.66
C ILE A 226 -18.84 -14.28 -4.08
N VAL A 227 -17.76 -14.70 -4.72
CA VAL A 227 -17.57 -16.10 -5.16
C VAL A 227 -17.19 -16.95 -3.94
N ILE A 228 -17.92 -18.05 -3.72
CA ILE A 228 -17.64 -19.00 -2.64
C ILE A 228 -16.97 -20.24 -3.23
N VAL A 229 -15.69 -20.41 -2.92
CA VAL A 229 -14.91 -21.60 -3.26
C VAL A 229 -15.03 -22.62 -2.13
N ALA A 230 -15.67 -23.74 -2.40
CA ALA A 230 -15.81 -24.83 -1.44
C ALA A 230 -14.60 -25.76 -1.54
N ARG A 231 -13.77 -25.76 -0.49
CA ARG A 231 -12.64 -26.66 -0.34
C ARG A 231 -13.03 -27.85 0.53
N THR A 232 -12.58 -29.05 0.15
CA THR A 232 -12.61 -30.21 1.03
C THR A 232 -11.23 -30.84 1.16
N ASP A 233 -10.85 -31.14 2.39
CA ASP A 233 -9.58 -31.79 2.76
C ASP A 233 -9.79 -33.30 3.02
N SER A 234 -10.98 -33.82 2.74
CA SER A 234 -11.33 -35.21 3.04
C SER A 234 -10.56 -36.24 2.22
N ARG A 235 -9.83 -35.83 1.17
CA ARG A 235 -9.09 -36.78 0.34
C ARG A 235 -8.02 -37.50 1.14
N GLN A 236 -7.28 -36.77 1.97
CA GLN A 236 -6.32 -37.38 2.88
C GLN A 236 -6.92 -37.77 4.23
N ALA A 237 -7.94 -37.05 4.70
CA ALA A 237 -8.53 -37.36 6.00
C ALA A 237 -9.42 -38.62 5.99
N VAL A 238 -10.03 -38.95 4.84
CA VAL A 238 -11.00 -40.04 4.70
C VAL A 238 -10.75 -40.84 3.42
N SER A 239 -11.21 -40.37 2.26
CA SER A 239 -11.04 -41.05 0.96
C SER A 239 -11.37 -40.14 -0.23
N LEU A 240 -11.10 -40.59 -1.46
CA LEU A 240 -11.49 -39.89 -2.68
C LEU A 240 -13.02 -39.86 -2.83
N GLU A 241 -13.70 -40.97 -2.55
CA GLU A 241 -15.15 -41.11 -2.65
C GLU A 241 -15.88 -40.15 -1.70
N GLU A 242 -15.37 -40.01 -0.47
CA GLU A 242 -15.89 -39.02 0.49
C GLU A 242 -15.73 -37.60 -0.06
N SER A 243 -14.60 -37.29 -0.67
CA SER A 243 -14.30 -35.96 -1.22
C SER A 243 -15.18 -35.62 -2.41
N ILE A 244 -15.46 -36.59 -3.27
CA ILE A 244 -16.41 -36.47 -4.37
C ILE A 244 -17.82 -36.24 -3.80
N TRP A 245 -18.25 -37.03 -2.81
CA TRP A 245 -19.57 -36.85 -2.18
C TRP A 245 -19.71 -35.43 -1.60
N ARG A 246 -18.70 -34.95 -0.87
CA ARG A 246 -18.70 -33.61 -0.27
C ARG A 246 -18.74 -32.52 -1.32
N SER A 247 -17.93 -32.64 -2.37
CA SER A 247 -17.92 -31.68 -3.48
C SER A 247 -19.31 -31.53 -4.10
N ARG A 248 -20.03 -32.64 -4.29
CA ARG A 248 -21.43 -32.62 -4.75
C ARG A 248 -22.36 -31.90 -3.78
N ALA A 249 -22.32 -32.27 -2.50
CA ALA A 249 -23.17 -31.69 -1.47
C ALA A 249 -22.90 -30.19 -1.25
N LEU A 250 -21.65 -29.75 -1.36
CA LEU A 250 -21.26 -28.34 -1.24
C LEU A 250 -21.70 -27.53 -2.47
N ALA A 251 -21.64 -28.11 -3.68
CA ALA A 251 -22.23 -27.51 -4.88
C ALA A 251 -23.76 -27.34 -4.73
N ASP A 252 -24.47 -28.39 -4.29
CA ASP A 252 -25.92 -28.33 -4.04
C ASP A 252 -26.29 -27.29 -2.96
N ALA A 253 -25.38 -27.03 -2.01
CA ALA A 253 -25.56 -26.00 -1.00
C ALA A 253 -25.33 -24.57 -1.53
N GLY A 254 -24.82 -24.41 -2.76
CA GLY A 254 -24.69 -23.14 -3.47
C GLY A 254 -23.27 -22.58 -3.60
N ALA A 255 -22.24 -23.43 -3.47
CA ALA A 255 -20.86 -23.07 -3.80
C ALA A 255 -20.69 -22.76 -5.30
N ASP A 256 -19.86 -21.78 -5.64
CA ASP A 256 -19.64 -21.34 -7.04
C ASP A 256 -18.43 -22.03 -7.68
N VAL A 257 -17.47 -22.47 -6.88
CA VAL A 257 -16.24 -23.15 -7.33
C VAL A 257 -15.97 -24.31 -6.38
N LEU A 258 -15.51 -25.44 -6.91
CA LEU A 258 -15.14 -26.62 -6.12
C LEU A 258 -13.63 -26.81 -6.09
N PHE A 259 -13.12 -27.30 -4.96
CA PHE A 259 -11.72 -27.60 -4.76
C PHE A 259 -11.57 -28.84 -3.85
N ILE A 260 -10.99 -29.92 -4.36
CA ILE A 260 -10.50 -31.03 -3.52
C ILE A 260 -8.99 -30.86 -3.35
N ASP A 261 -8.54 -30.70 -2.12
CA ASP A 261 -7.13 -30.54 -1.84
C ASP A 261 -6.38 -31.89 -1.86
N ALA A 262 -5.13 -31.84 -2.31
CA ALA A 262 -4.17 -32.95 -2.30
C ALA A 262 -4.63 -34.25 -3.02
N LEU A 263 -5.32 -34.14 -4.16
CA LEU A 263 -5.54 -35.26 -5.09
C LEU A 263 -4.19 -35.86 -5.52
N ALA A 264 -4.06 -37.18 -5.50
CA ALA A 264 -2.77 -37.87 -5.57
C ALA A 264 -2.33 -38.28 -6.98
N SER A 265 -3.19 -38.17 -7.98
CA SER A 265 -2.87 -38.54 -9.36
C SER A 265 -3.68 -37.75 -10.39
N LYS A 266 -3.24 -37.78 -11.66
CA LYS A 266 -3.94 -37.15 -12.79
C LYS A 266 -5.32 -37.77 -13.01
N GLU A 267 -5.49 -39.06 -12.72
CA GLU A 267 -6.75 -39.79 -12.81
C GLU A 267 -7.75 -39.33 -11.74
N GLU A 268 -7.29 -39.09 -10.51
CA GLU A 268 -8.15 -38.52 -9.47
C GLU A 268 -8.58 -37.09 -9.83
N MET A 269 -7.65 -36.29 -10.37
CA MET A 269 -7.92 -34.94 -10.87
C MET A 269 -8.96 -34.95 -11.99
N LYS A 270 -8.85 -35.87 -12.96
CA LYS A 270 -9.85 -36.05 -14.01
C LYS A 270 -11.22 -36.44 -13.45
N THR A 271 -11.24 -37.42 -12.54
CA THR A 271 -12.46 -37.90 -11.89
C THR A 271 -13.16 -36.75 -11.15
N PHE A 272 -12.42 -35.89 -10.47
CA PHE A 272 -12.96 -34.71 -9.80
C PHE A 272 -13.57 -33.71 -10.79
N CYS A 273 -12.92 -33.41 -11.91
CA CYS A 273 -13.45 -32.46 -12.89
C CYS A 273 -14.76 -32.94 -13.55
N GLU A 274 -14.96 -34.25 -13.68
CA GLU A 274 -16.21 -34.86 -14.15
C GLU A 274 -17.38 -34.69 -13.15
N VAL A 275 -17.10 -34.33 -11.89
CA VAL A 275 -18.12 -34.02 -10.89
C VAL A 275 -18.68 -32.61 -11.14
N TYR A 276 -20.01 -32.48 -11.24
CA TYR A 276 -20.71 -31.22 -11.55
C TYR A 276 -20.04 -30.44 -12.70
N PRO A 277 -20.08 -30.94 -13.95
CA PRO A 277 -19.29 -30.37 -15.06
C PRO A 277 -19.45 -28.86 -15.26
N LEU A 278 -20.63 -28.31 -14.92
CA LEU A 278 -20.95 -26.88 -15.06
C LEU A 278 -20.38 -25.98 -13.96
N ILE A 279 -19.89 -26.55 -12.86
CA ILE A 279 -19.28 -25.77 -11.77
C ILE A 279 -17.76 -25.72 -11.99
N PRO A 280 -17.14 -24.53 -11.99
CA PRO A 280 -15.69 -24.36 -12.06
C PRO A 280 -14.92 -25.18 -11.01
N LYS A 281 -13.76 -25.71 -11.41
CA LYS A 281 -12.82 -26.39 -10.51
C LYS A 281 -11.55 -25.57 -10.35
N MET A 282 -11.04 -25.58 -9.13
CA MET A 282 -9.75 -24.98 -8.79
C MET A 282 -8.72 -26.07 -8.57
N ALA A 283 -7.55 -25.91 -9.20
CA ALA A 283 -6.36 -26.70 -8.94
C ALA A 283 -5.37 -25.88 -8.10
N ASN A 284 -4.75 -26.52 -7.11
CA ASN A 284 -3.72 -25.91 -6.27
C ASN A 284 -2.36 -26.52 -6.59
N MET A 285 -1.53 -25.82 -7.36
CA MET A 285 -0.22 -26.29 -7.80
C MET A 285 0.85 -25.93 -6.77
N LEU A 286 0.88 -26.66 -5.65
CA LEU A 286 1.82 -26.44 -4.56
C LEU A 286 3.26 -26.84 -4.95
N GLU A 287 4.06 -25.84 -5.31
CA GLU A 287 5.42 -26.02 -5.80
C GLU A 287 6.38 -26.46 -4.68
N GLY A 288 7.19 -27.50 -4.92
CA GLY A 288 8.22 -27.92 -3.96
C GLY A 288 7.89 -29.15 -3.11
N GLY A 289 6.89 -29.96 -3.49
CA GLY A 289 6.74 -31.32 -2.94
C GLY A 289 5.37 -31.66 -2.33
N GLY A 290 4.29 -30.99 -2.77
CA GLY A 290 2.93 -31.39 -2.44
C GLY A 290 2.58 -32.80 -2.95
N LYS A 291 1.44 -33.33 -2.52
CA LYS A 291 0.95 -34.65 -2.97
C LYS A 291 0.37 -34.64 -4.38
N THR A 292 -0.10 -33.48 -4.84
CA THR A 292 -0.70 -33.35 -6.16
C THR A 292 0.38 -33.23 -7.22
N PRO A 293 0.32 -34.03 -8.31
CA PRO A 293 1.23 -33.87 -9.43
C PRO A 293 1.13 -32.45 -10.00
N ILE A 294 2.28 -31.82 -10.25
CA ILE A 294 2.33 -30.49 -10.87
C ILE A 294 2.08 -30.64 -12.36
N LEU A 295 0.98 -30.08 -12.83
CA LEU A 295 0.60 -30.03 -14.24
C LEU A 295 0.67 -28.59 -14.73
N ASN A 296 0.97 -28.41 -16.01
CA ASN A 296 0.93 -27.08 -16.61
C ASN A 296 -0.53 -26.64 -16.90
N PRO A 297 -0.79 -25.35 -17.15
CA PRO A 297 -2.15 -24.85 -17.38
C PRO A 297 -2.91 -25.55 -18.51
N ILE A 298 -2.25 -25.87 -19.62
CA ILE A 298 -2.89 -26.56 -20.76
C ILE A 298 -3.38 -27.95 -20.34
N GLU A 299 -2.54 -28.70 -19.63
CA GLU A 299 -2.94 -30.01 -19.12
C GLU A 299 -4.08 -29.93 -18.10
N LEU A 300 -4.13 -28.87 -17.28
CA LEU A 300 -5.20 -28.66 -16.32
C LEU A 300 -6.51 -28.27 -17.02
N GLU A 301 -6.43 -27.47 -18.08
CA GLU A 301 -7.57 -27.09 -18.91
C GLU A 301 -8.18 -28.31 -19.61
N ASP A 302 -7.34 -29.18 -20.19
CA ASP A 302 -7.75 -30.43 -20.82
C ASP A 302 -8.48 -31.37 -19.84
N LEU A 303 -8.13 -31.31 -18.54
CA LEU A 303 -8.81 -32.06 -17.49
C LEU A 303 -10.14 -31.42 -17.07
N GLY A 304 -10.37 -30.14 -17.37
CA GLY A 304 -11.58 -29.39 -17.00
C GLY A 304 -11.44 -28.46 -15.79
N TYR A 305 -10.21 -28.08 -15.42
CA TYR A 305 -10.00 -27.03 -14.42
C TYR A 305 -10.21 -25.64 -15.00
N LYS A 306 -10.64 -24.72 -14.13
CA LYS A 306 -10.93 -23.33 -14.48
C LYS A 306 -9.98 -22.34 -13.83
N LEU A 307 -9.58 -22.61 -12.59
CA LEU A 307 -8.65 -21.79 -11.82
C LEU A 307 -7.41 -22.58 -11.44
N VAL A 308 -6.25 -21.93 -11.46
CA VAL A 308 -4.97 -22.49 -10.99
C VAL A 308 -4.36 -21.55 -9.97
N ALA A 309 -4.10 -22.05 -8.77
CA ALA A 309 -3.33 -21.34 -7.75
C ALA A 309 -1.88 -21.79 -7.69
N TYR A 310 -1.00 -20.83 -7.43
CA TYR A 310 0.43 -21.01 -7.19
C TYR A 310 0.76 -20.49 -5.77
N PRO A 311 0.57 -21.31 -4.73
CA PRO A 311 0.55 -20.87 -3.34
C PRO A 311 1.93 -20.59 -2.74
N LEU A 312 3.01 -21.20 -3.26
CA LEU A 312 4.33 -21.15 -2.63
C LEU A 312 5.40 -20.43 -3.46
N SER A 313 5.23 -20.30 -4.78
CA SER A 313 6.26 -19.70 -5.65
C SER A 313 6.82 -18.38 -5.13
N LEU A 314 5.98 -17.39 -4.87
CA LEU A 314 6.43 -16.07 -4.41
C LEU A 314 7.10 -16.13 -3.03
N MET A 315 6.55 -16.94 -2.11
CA MET A 315 7.09 -17.09 -0.76
C MET A 315 8.45 -17.79 -0.77
N GLY A 316 8.54 -18.94 -1.47
CA GLY A 316 9.76 -19.73 -1.56
C GLY A 316 10.90 -18.97 -2.22
N VAL A 317 10.63 -18.27 -3.33
CA VAL A 317 11.62 -17.41 -4.00
C VAL A 317 12.06 -16.26 -3.08
N SER A 318 11.13 -15.61 -2.39
CA SER A 318 11.44 -14.52 -1.47
C SER A 318 12.32 -14.99 -0.31
N ILE A 319 12.01 -16.13 0.30
CA ILE A 319 12.83 -16.73 1.37
C ILE A 319 14.25 -16.97 0.86
N ARG A 320 14.39 -17.56 -0.33
CA ARG A 320 15.71 -17.86 -0.90
C ARG A 320 16.51 -16.57 -1.18
N ALA A 321 15.87 -15.57 -1.79
CA ALA A 321 16.50 -14.30 -2.09
C ALA A 321 16.96 -13.58 -0.81
N MET A 322 16.14 -13.57 0.24
CA MET A 322 16.51 -13.01 1.54
C MET A 322 17.70 -13.76 2.17
N GLN A 323 17.71 -15.09 2.11
CA GLN A 323 18.83 -15.90 2.63
C GLN A 323 20.14 -15.63 1.88
N ASP A 324 20.09 -15.57 0.55
CA ASP A 324 21.26 -15.26 -0.28
C ASP A 324 21.78 -13.84 0.02
N ALA A 325 20.87 -12.87 0.20
CA ALA A 325 21.24 -11.50 0.55
C ALA A 325 21.90 -11.39 1.93
N LEU A 326 21.32 -12.03 2.95
CA LEU A 326 21.88 -12.07 4.30
C LEU A 326 23.25 -12.75 4.33
N THR A 327 23.44 -13.79 3.51
CA THR A 327 24.75 -14.47 3.36
C THR A 327 25.79 -13.53 2.76
N ALA A 328 25.44 -12.76 1.74
CA ALA A 328 26.34 -11.76 1.15
C ALA A 328 26.73 -10.69 2.17
N ILE A 329 25.73 -10.11 2.86
CA ILE A 329 25.92 -9.05 3.87
C ILE A 329 26.81 -9.53 5.01
N LYS A 330 26.55 -10.73 5.54
CA LYS A 330 27.40 -11.34 6.59
C LYS A 330 28.84 -11.52 6.13
N GLY A 331 29.07 -11.74 4.84
CA GLY A 331 30.39 -11.83 4.21
C GLY A 331 31.01 -10.48 3.82
N GLY A 332 30.43 -9.34 4.23
CA GLY A 332 30.93 -7.99 3.94
C GLY A 332 30.64 -7.50 2.51
N ARG A 333 29.67 -8.10 1.82
CA ARG A 333 29.29 -7.75 0.44
C ARG A 333 27.81 -7.42 0.35
N ILE A 334 27.40 -6.69 -0.68
CA ILE A 334 25.99 -6.56 -1.04
C ILE A 334 25.59 -7.67 -2.05
N PRO A 335 24.30 -8.01 -2.18
CA PRO A 335 23.82 -8.89 -3.23
C PRO A 335 24.23 -8.35 -4.62
N PRO A 336 24.58 -9.21 -5.59
CA PRO A 336 24.96 -8.74 -6.92
C PRO A 336 23.79 -7.99 -7.61
N PRO A 337 24.06 -6.98 -8.46
CA PRO A 337 23.01 -6.16 -9.08
C PRO A 337 21.93 -6.94 -9.86
N GLY A 338 22.22 -8.15 -10.35
CA GLY A 338 21.22 -9.01 -11.02
C GLY A 338 20.28 -9.77 -10.07
N SER A 339 20.46 -9.64 -8.75
CA SER A 339 19.65 -10.33 -7.73
C SER A 339 18.66 -9.41 -7.00
N MET A 340 18.67 -8.11 -7.31
CA MET A 340 17.80 -7.12 -6.70
C MET A 340 17.45 -6.04 -7.72
N PRO A 341 16.19 -5.54 -7.75
CA PRO A 341 15.86 -4.36 -8.53
C PRO A 341 16.72 -3.16 -8.10
N SER A 342 17.02 -2.28 -9.06
CA SER A 342 17.60 -0.97 -8.81
C SER A 342 16.67 -0.12 -7.94
N PHE A 343 17.22 0.93 -7.32
CA PHE A 343 16.41 1.85 -6.51
C PHE A 343 15.31 2.56 -7.33
N GLU A 344 15.55 2.83 -8.61
CA GLU A 344 14.52 3.39 -9.50
C GLU A 344 13.38 2.40 -9.75
N GLU A 345 13.69 1.14 -10.02
CA GLU A 345 12.66 0.09 -10.18
C GLU A 345 11.86 -0.11 -8.88
N ILE A 346 12.51 -0.06 -7.71
CA ILE A 346 11.81 -0.12 -6.41
C ILE A 346 10.85 1.07 -6.26
N LYS A 347 11.29 2.28 -6.57
CA LYS A 347 10.43 3.48 -6.52
C LYS A 347 9.24 3.37 -7.46
N GLU A 348 9.45 2.85 -8.66
CA GLU A 348 8.38 2.60 -9.62
C GLU A 348 7.37 1.57 -9.08
N ILE A 349 7.84 0.42 -8.61
CA ILE A 349 7.00 -0.63 -7.99
C ILE A 349 6.18 -0.07 -6.82
N LEU A 350 6.78 0.79 -5.99
CA LEU A 350 6.10 1.40 -4.84
C LEU A 350 5.16 2.57 -5.23
N GLY A 351 5.22 3.06 -6.47
CA GLY A 351 4.34 4.12 -6.97
C GLY A 351 4.82 5.54 -6.65
N PHE A 352 6.12 5.76 -6.44
CA PHE A 352 6.68 7.10 -6.19
C PHE A 352 6.38 8.06 -7.33
N ASN A 353 6.42 7.58 -8.59
CA ASN A 353 6.15 8.43 -9.75
C ASN A 353 4.71 8.97 -9.70
N THR A 354 3.73 8.09 -9.46
CA THR A 354 2.32 8.48 -9.29
C THR A 354 2.13 9.41 -8.09
N TYR A 355 2.79 9.12 -6.97
CA TYR A 355 2.75 9.99 -5.79
C TYR A 355 3.22 11.41 -6.10
N TYR A 356 4.40 11.58 -6.72
CA TYR A 356 4.94 12.90 -7.03
C TYR A 356 4.12 13.63 -8.10
N GLU A 357 3.50 12.91 -9.04
CA GLU A 357 2.56 13.52 -9.99
C GLU A 357 1.30 14.04 -9.31
N GLU A 358 0.76 13.28 -8.37
CA GLU A 358 -0.43 13.68 -7.61
C GLU A 358 -0.10 14.83 -6.64
N GLU A 359 1.03 14.76 -5.94
CA GLU A 359 1.52 15.81 -5.03
C GLU A 359 1.64 17.18 -5.72
N LYS A 360 2.14 17.22 -6.97
CA LYS A 360 2.25 18.46 -7.77
C LYS A 360 0.91 19.18 -7.92
N ARG A 361 -0.22 18.49 -7.85
CA ARG A 361 -1.57 19.11 -7.93
C ARG A 361 -1.92 19.90 -6.68
N TYR A 362 -1.33 19.56 -5.55
CA TYR A 362 -1.56 20.20 -4.25
C TYR A 362 -0.42 21.14 -3.84
N ALA A 363 0.64 21.23 -4.66
CA ALA A 363 1.73 22.16 -4.44
C ALA A 363 1.16 23.59 -4.35
N SER A 364 1.27 24.19 -3.17
CA SER A 364 0.83 25.56 -2.94
C SER A 364 1.72 26.50 -3.76
N ARG A 365 1.11 27.24 -4.68
CA ARG A 365 1.78 28.39 -5.29
C ARG A 365 1.79 29.49 -4.24
N ILE A 366 2.81 29.53 -3.39
CA ILE A 366 3.13 30.76 -2.67
C ILE A 366 3.44 31.78 -3.77
N PRO A 367 2.66 32.88 -3.88
CA PRO A 367 3.00 33.94 -4.81
C PRO A 367 4.36 34.48 -4.35
N LEU A 368 5.39 34.28 -5.16
CA LEU A 368 6.60 35.09 -5.07
C LEU A 368 6.13 36.54 -5.28
N GLN A 369 5.93 37.28 -4.19
CA GLN A 369 5.83 38.72 -4.28
C GLN A 369 7.07 39.18 -5.05
N ARG A 370 6.83 39.93 -6.13
CA ARG A 370 7.87 40.57 -6.93
C ARG A 370 8.59 41.59 -6.04
N GLY A 371 9.54 41.10 -5.26
CA GLY A 371 10.42 41.87 -4.40
C GLY A 371 11.82 41.27 -4.49
N GLY A 372 12.53 41.57 -5.58
CA GLY A 372 13.98 41.80 -5.64
C GLY A 372 15.03 40.79 -5.13
N TYR A 373 14.71 39.71 -4.40
CA TYR A 373 15.74 39.02 -3.59
C TYR A 373 15.79 37.49 -3.69
N ASN A 374 15.10 36.87 -4.64
CA ASN A 374 15.05 35.39 -4.74
C ASN A 374 15.80 34.76 -5.91
N LEU A 375 16.66 35.53 -6.62
CA LEU A 375 17.58 34.93 -7.60
C LEU A 375 18.92 34.50 -6.97
N ALA A 376 19.30 35.04 -5.82
CA ALA A 376 20.57 34.70 -5.17
C ALA A 376 20.55 33.33 -4.45
N ILE A 377 19.43 32.99 -3.80
CA ILE A 377 19.31 31.76 -3.00
C ILE A 377 19.23 30.50 -3.88
N LEU A 378 18.53 30.57 -5.03
CA LEU A 378 18.43 29.42 -5.94
C LEU A 378 19.74 29.16 -6.73
N ILE A 379 20.56 30.20 -6.93
CA ILE A 379 21.89 30.07 -7.54
C ILE A 379 22.89 29.48 -6.53
N TYR A 380 22.77 29.81 -5.24
CA TYR A 380 23.69 29.30 -4.21
C TYR A 380 23.52 27.79 -3.94
N CYS A 381 22.27 27.29 -3.91
CA CYS A 381 22.04 25.85 -3.71
C CYS A 381 22.49 25.00 -4.91
N ASN A 382 22.36 25.48 -6.15
CA ASN A 382 22.85 24.74 -7.33
C ASN A 382 24.37 24.83 -7.52
N ALA A 383 25.02 25.92 -7.11
CA ALA A 383 26.48 26.04 -7.18
C ALA A 383 27.18 25.08 -6.19
N VAL A 384 26.62 24.87 -5.00
CA VAL A 384 27.17 23.94 -4.00
C VAL A 384 27.00 22.46 -4.44
N VAL A 385 25.98 22.15 -5.23
CA VAL A 385 25.77 20.79 -5.77
C VAL A 385 26.59 20.54 -7.04
N SER A 386 26.81 21.55 -7.89
CA SER A 386 27.59 21.41 -9.13
C SER A 386 29.13 21.41 -8.90
N ALA A 387 29.61 22.02 -7.81
CA ALA A 387 31.03 22.02 -7.46
C ALA A 387 31.61 20.65 -7.03
N LYS A 388 30.78 19.60 -6.90
CA LYS A 388 31.24 18.24 -6.58
C LYS A 388 31.65 17.39 -7.78
N HIS A 389 31.51 17.86 -9.03
CA HIS A 389 31.75 17.03 -10.22
C HIS A 389 32.78 17.51 -11.24
N ASN A 390 33.62 18.53 -10.96
CA ASN A 390 34.80 18.79 -11.80
C ASN A 390 35.86 19.67 -11.12
N LEU A 391 36.76 19.05 -10.34
CA LEU A 391 38.06 19.68 -10.03
C LEU A 391 38.98 19.52 -11.25
N ARG A 392 39.02 20.50 -12.16
CA ARG A 392 40.23 20.82 -12.97
C ARG A 392 40.19 22.02 -13.91
N ALA A 393 39.10 22.79 -14.00
CA ALA A 393 39.05 23.92 -14.95
C ALA A 393 38.56 25.22 -14.30
N LEU A 394 39.39 25.85 -13.46
CA LEU A 394 39.26 27.30 -13.20
C LEU A 394 40.57 27.91 -12.64
N TYR A 395 41.69 27.62 -13.31
CA TYR A 395 42.86 28.49 -13.31
C TYR A 395 43.02 28.95 -14.74
N PHE A 396 42.43 30.09 -15.10
CA PHE A 396 42.80 31.01 -16.19
C PHE A 396 41.62 31.95 -16.44
N GLY A 397 41.84 33.26 -16.32
CA GLY A 397 40.90 34.27 -16.82
C GLY A 397 40.40 35.32 -15.82
N LEU A 398 41.26 35.91 -15.00
CA LEU A 398 40.98 37.20 -14.34
C LEU A 398 41.88 38.26 -14.95
N SER A 399 41.35 38.94 -15.97
CA SER A 399 41.80 40.23 -16.46
C SER A 399 40.71 40.77 -17.36
N ILE A 400 40.06 41.85 -16.93
CA ILE A 400 39.55 42.98 -17.74
C ILE A 400 38.68 43.84 -16.80
N PHE A 401 39.23 45.01 -16.45
CA PHE A 401 38.60 46.31 -16.12
C PHE A 401 37.47 46.35 -15.05
N GLY A 402 37.52 47.20 -14.01
CA GLY A 402 38.45 48.27 -13.67
C GLY A 402 37.96 49.05 -12.44
N TYR A 403 38.92 49.71 -11.77
CA TYR A 403 38.83 50.99 -11.05
C TYR A 403 37.76 51.22 -9.95
N LEU A 404 38.23 51.12 -8.68
CA LEU A 404 38.35 52.17 -7.62
C LEU A 404 37.80 53.60 -7.92
N PRO A 405 37.57 54.50 -6.91
CA PRO A 405 37.78 54.39 -5.44
C PRO A 405 36.75 55.14 -4.53
N ALA A 406 37.05 55.11 -3.22
CA ALA A 406 36.90 56.20 -2.22
C ALA A 406 35.48 56.54 -1.71
N SER A 407 35.24 56.89 -0.44
CA SER A 407 36.12 57.32 0.65
C SER A 407 35.37 57.22 1.98
N SER A 408 36.13 56.93 3.03
CA SER A 408 35.83 57.12 4.45
C SER A 408 35.40 58.54 4.78
N SER A 409 34.61 58.71 5.86
CA SER A 409 35.02 59.45 7.06
C SER A 409 33.86 60.05 7.89
N PHE A 410 33.98 59.83 9.20
CA PHE A 410 33.48 60.64 10.32
C PHE A 410 31.98 60.65 10.67
N GLY A 411 31.73 60.32 11.94
CA GLY A 411 30.47 60.58 12.64
C GLY A 411 30.49 61.89 13.41
N ILE A 412 29.41 62.15 14.15
CA ILE A 412 29.32 62.70 15.52
C ILE A 412 27.84 63.01 15.86
N GLN A 413 27.42 62.43 17.01
CA GLN A 413 26.53 62.89 18.10
C GLN A 413 25.17 63.58 17.88
N GLN A 414 24.20 63.02 18.64
CA GLN A 414 23.22 63.59 19.58
C GLN A 414 22.29 64.74 19.16
N GLY A 415 21.00 64.53 19.47
CA GLY A 415 20.23 65.51 20.26
C GLY A 415 18.81 65.79 19.79
N ASP A 416 17.86 65.21 20.55
CA ASP A 416 16.58 65.79 21.02
C ASP A 416 15.29 65.80 20.18
N GLU A 417 14.23 65.33 20.87
CA GLU A 417 12.81 65.78 20.94
C GLU A 417 11.95 65.83 19.65
N GLU A 418 10.64 65.60 19.65
CA GLU A 418 9.61 64.99 20.49
C GLU A 418 8.39 64.75 19.54
N ASP A 419 7.39 64.02 20.01
CA ASP A 419 5.97 64.09 19.61
C ASP A 419 5.33 63.25 18.48
N THR A 420 4.24 62.61 18.94
CA THR A 420 2.94 62.28 18.32
C THR A 420 2.73 60.99 17.49
N GLU A 421 2.04 60.06 18.17
CA GLU A 421 0.89 59.25 17.75
C GLU A 421 0.66 58.94 16.25
N LEU A 422 0.64 57.64 15.90
CA LEU A 422 -0.60 56.92 15.56
C LEU A 422 -0.30 55.47 15.11
N ARG A 423 -1.14 54.56 15.62
CA ARG A 423 -1.34 53.15 15.25
C ARG A 423 -0.96 52.80 13.80
N ASP A 424 -0.23 51.69 13.65
CA ASP A 424 -0.74 50.60 12.81
C ASP A 424 -0.33 49.23 13.37
N GLN A 425 -1.33 48.37 13.56
CA GLN A 425 -1.17 46.99 14.00
C GLN A 425 -0.95 46.12 12.77
N SER A 426 0.29 45.73 12.50
CA SER A 426 0.59 44.70 11.51
C SER A 426 0.48 43.29 12.14
N PRO A 427 -0.01 42.29 11.40
CA PRO A 427 -0.41 41.01 11.99
C PRO A 427 0.81 40.17 12.36
N GLN A 428 0.89 39.72 13.60
CA GLN A 428 1.81 38.65 14.00
C GLN A 428 1.40 37.36 13.28
N GLU A 429 2.30 36.83 12.45
CA GLU A 429 2.19 35.45 11.96
C GLU A 429 2.30 34.47 13.15
N PRO A 430 1.50 33.38 13.17
CA PRO A 430 1.54 32.45 14.28
C PRO A 430 2.84 31.66 14.27
N VAL A 431 3.56 31.69 15.39
CA VAL A 431 4.66 30.78 15.68
C VAL A 431 4.12 29.35 15.63
N VAL A 432 4.66 28.53 14.73
CA VAL A 432 4.28 27.12 14.59
C VAL A 432 4.94 26.34 15.73
N GLU A 433 4.16 26.00 16.75
CA GLU A 433 4.58 25.10 17.82
C GLU A 433 4.40 23.65 17.36
N VAL A 434 5.52 22.94 17.17
CA VAL A 434 5.53 21.52 16.79
C VAL A 434 5.42 20.68 18.06
N ILE A 435 4.25 20.08 18.29
CA ILE A 435 4.05 19.08 19.35
C ILE A 435 4.29 17.69 18.75
N THR A 436 5.23 16.94 19.33
CA THR A 436 5.49 15.52 19.00
C THR A 436 5.87 14.72 20.26
N PRO A 437 5.65 13.38 20.29
CA PRO A 437 5.10 12.64 21.43
C PRO A 437 6.13 12.10 22.43
N ASP A 438 5.63 11.69 23.60
CA ASP A 438 6.38 11.12 24.73
C ASP A 438 7.39 10.03 24.32
N VAL A 439 8.66 10.24 24.68
CA VAL A 439 9.77 9.34 24.40
C VAL A 439 9.90 8.26 25.47
N TYR A 440 10.00 7.02 25.02
CA TYR A 440 10.23 5.80 25.80
C TYR A 440 11.45 5.90 26.74
N ASN A 441 11.24 5.57 28.02
CA ASN A 441 12.32 5.27 28.97
C ASN A 441 12.94 3.90 28.65
N SER A 442 14.13 3.88 28.05
CA SER A 442 14.98 2.68 27.97
C SER A 442 15.94 2.63 29.16
N TYR A 443 15.59 1.86 30.20
CA TYR A 443 16.55 1.40 31.20
C TYR A 443 17.38 0.24 30.63
N GLY A 444 18.70 0.39 30.58
CA GLY A 444 19.64 -0.68 30.24
C GLY A 444 19.77 -1.71 31.37
N ALA A 445 19.98 -2.97 31.01
CA ALA A 445 19.93 -4.14 31.90
C ALA A 445 21.15 -4.34 32.83
N ASP A 446 21.93 -3.31 33.16
CA ASP A 446 22.99 -3.42 34.18
C ASP A 446 23.06 -2.29 35.22
N GLY A 447 22.13 -1.32 35.18
CA GLY A 447 22.08 -0.24 36.17
C GLY A 447 23.26 0.74 36.13
N SER A 448 24.17 0.66 35.16
CA SER A 448 25.21 1.65 34.96
C SER A 448 24.66 2.87 34.20
N ARG A 449 24.93 4.08 34.72
CA ARG A 449 24.63 5.33 34.03
C ARG A 449 25.56 5.45 32.82
N GLY A 450 25.00 5.29 31.62
CA GLY A 450 25.72 5.62 30.39
C GLY A 450 26.16 7.10 30.39
N PRO A 451 27.21 7.47 29.62
CA PRO A 451 27.82 8.80 29.61
C PRO A 451 26.84 9.96 29.34
N PHE A 452 25.64 9.66 28.84
CA PHE A 452 24.64 10.63 28.41
C PHE A 452 23.45 10.77 29.35
N SER A 453 23.36 10.05 30.48
CA SER A 453 22.17 10.05 31.35
C SER A 453 21.66 11.44 31.80
N GLY A 454 22.51 12.47 31.83
CA GLY A 454 22.10 13.86 32.13
C GLY A 454 21.64 14.70 30.93
N ILE A 455 22.09 14.39 29.71
CA ILE A 455 21.86 15.21 28.50
C ILE A 455 20.47 14.93 27.88
N TRP A 456 19.88 13.76 28.13
CA TRP A 456 18.56 13.36 27.62
C TRP A 456 17.41 14.26 28.07
N SER A 457 17.60 15.05 29.12
CA SER A 457 16.60 16.00 29.65
C SER A 457 16.76 17.43 29.12
N ARG A 458 17.76 17.69 28.27
CA ARG A 458 18.15 19.04 27.84
C ARG A 458 17.73 19.37 26.42
N THR A 459 17.57 20.66 26.14
CA THR A 459 17.06 21.17 24.87
C THR A 459 18.10 22.05 24.19
N LEU A 460 18.41 21.79 22.93
CA LEU A 460 19.22 22.68 22.11
C LEU A 460 18.31 23.77 21.53
N ARG A 461 18.57 25.03 21.86
CA ARG A 461 17.85 26.17 21.30
C ARG A 461 18.72 26.86 20.26
N VAL A 462 18.19 27.05 19.05
CA VAL A 462 18.87 27.77 17.96
C VAL A 462 18.10 29.04 17.66
N LYS A 463 18.76 30.18 17.84
CA LYS A 463 18.21 31.50 17.60
C LYS A 463 18.96 32.21 16.46
N ILE A 464 18.23 32.72 15.48
CA ILE A 464 18.79 33.52 14.37
C ILE A 464 18.14 34.89 14.41
N THR A 465 18.97 35.93 14.55
CA THR A 465 18.55 37.32 14.54
C THR A 465 19.09 37.96 13.26
N GLY A 466 18.20 38.54 12.46
CA GLY A 466 18.57 39.24 11.25
C GLY A 466 19.45 40.45 11.55
N ARG A 467 20.24 40.89 10.57
CA ARG A 467 21.02 42.15 10.66
C ARG A 467 20.18 43.40 10.96
N ASP A 468 18.88 43.31 10.71
CA ASP A 468 17.85 44.32 11.00
C ASP A 468 17.38 44.30 12.48
N GLY A 469 17.93 43.39 13.28
CA GLY A 469 17.59 43.21 14.70
C GLY A 469 16.35 42.35 14.94
N PHE A 470 15.67 41.88 13.88
CA PHE A 470 14.47 41.06 14.02
C PHE A 470 14.82 39.58 14.17
N GLU A 471 14.14 38.89 15.07
CA GLU A 471 14.28 37.44 15.22
C GLU A 471 13.66 36.73 14.02
N ARG A 472 14.47 35.95 13.30
CA ARG A 472 14.05 35.18 12.11
C ARG A 472 13.74 33.73 12.44
N LEU A 473 14.34 33.21 13.52
CA LEU A 473 14.17 31.83 13.94
C LEU A 473 14.47 31.69 15.43
N ASP A 474 13.63 30.96 16.16
CA ASP A 474 13.91 30.49 17.52
C ASP A 474 13.28 29.11 17.70
N VAL A 475 14.11 28.07 17.65
CA VAL A 475 13.65 26.67 17.66
C VAL A 475 14.33 25.90 18.77
N ARG A 476 13.55 25.06 19.45
CA ARG A 476 14.00 24.15 20.52
C ARG A 476 13.97 22.70 20.02
N ILE A 477 15.10 22.02 20.13
CA ILE A 477 15.29 20.65 19.65
C ILE A 477 15.75 19.78 20.83
N PRO A 478 15.09 18.65 21.13
CA PRO A 478 15.57 17.72 22.15
C PRO A 478 16.99 17.23 21.80
N ALA A 479 17.93 17.33 22.75
CA ALA A 479 19.33 16.99 22.46
C ALA A 479 19.53 15.53 22.03
N GLY A 480 18.63 14.62 22.46
CA GLY A 480 18.63 13.21 22.05
C GLY A 480 18.36 12.98 20.55
N PHE A 481 17.79 13.95 19.83
CA PHE A 481 17.57 13.84 18.37
C PHE A 481 18.87 13.89 17.56
N LEU A 482 19.96 14.42 18.14
CA LEU A 482 21.22 14.67 17.44
C LEU A 482 22.13 13.44 17.34
N GLU A 483 21.84 12.35 18.07
CA GLU A 483 22.64 11.11 18.08
C GLU A 483 22.73 10.46 16.68
N GLY A 484 21.68 10.62 15.86
CA GLY A 484 21.65 10.17 14.47
C GLY A 484 22.47 11.05 13.51
N ILE A 485 22.68 12.32 13.83
CA ILE A 485 23.28 13.32 12.93
C ILE A 485 24.77 13.53 13.23
N THR A 486 25.19 13.46 14.49
CA THR A 486 26.60 13.62 14.89
C THR A 486 27.51 12.51 14.37
N ASN A 487 26.95 11.34 14.06
CA ASN A 487 27.68 10.25 13.42
C ASN A 487 27.78 10.39 11.89
N ILE A 488 27.05 11.35 11.28
CA ILE A 488 26.92 11.50 9.82
C ILE A 488 27.63 12.78 9.30
N VAL A 489 27.91 13.77 10.16
CA VAL A 489 28.52 15.04 9.72
C VAL A 489 29.92 15.21 10.32
N PRO A 490 31.01 15.09 9.52
CA PRO A 490 32.33 15.52 9.95
C PRO A 490 32.36 17.05 9.95
N ALA A 491 32.50 17.64 11.14
CA ALA A 491 32.91 19.02 11.39
C ALA A 491 32.19 20.11 10.55
N LEU A 492 31.13 20.69 11.11
CA LEU A 492 30.75 22.06 10.77
C LEU A 492 31.94 22.98 11.13
N VAL A 493 32.69 23.42 10.10
CA VAL A 493 33.60 24.57 10.17
C VAL A 493 34.51 24.56 11.42
N GLY A 494 35.24 23.45 11.64
CA GLY A 494 36.24 23.37 12.70
C GLY A 494 35.70 23.37 14.14
N VAL A 495 34.39 23.27 14.36
CA VAL A 495 33.78 23.21 15.69
C VAL A 495 33.37 21.77 16.04
N ASN A 496 33.96 21.22 17.10
CA ASN A 496 33.56 19.92 17.64
C ASN A 496 32.37 20.11 18.59
N ILE A 497 31.16 20.10 18.02
CA ILE A 497 29.90 20.30 18.75
C ILE A 497 29.76 19.29 19.90
N LYS A 498 30.24 18.05 19.70
CA LYS A 498 30.23 17.02 20.75
C LYS A 498 31.04 17.45 21.98
N ALA A 499 32.26 17.96 21.78
CA ALA A 499 33.11 18.41 22.88
C ALA A 499 32.50 19.61 23.63
N LEU A 500 31.86 20.54 22.90
CA LEU A 500 31.16 21.68 23.51
C LEU A 500 29.95 21.26 24.34
N MET A 501 29.22 20.24 23.90
CA MET A 501 28.10 19.68 24.65
C MET A 501 28.56 18.89 25.88
N ASP A 502 29.66 18.15 25.77
CA ASP A 502 30.27 17.41 26.88
C ASP A 502 30.72 18.36 28.00
N ASP A 503 31.33 19.51 27.65
CA ASP A 503 31.74 20.55 28.61
C ASP A 503 30.54 21.26 29.28
N ALA A 504 29.44 21.45 28.55
CA ALA A 504 28.25 22.14 29.02
C ALA A 504 27.31 21.26 29.87
N ALA A 505 27.51 19.94 29.91
CA ALA A 505 26.58 18.96 30.46
C ALA A 505 26.37 19.07 31.99
N LEU A 506 27.33 19.66 32.71
CA LEU A 506 27.31 19.78 34.18
C LEU A 506 26.85 21.17 34.68
N GLU A 507 26.64 22.14 33.79
CA GLU A 507 26.24 23.50 34.16
C GLU A 507 24.71 23.61 34.32
N VAL A 508 24.27 24.11 35.47
CA VAL A 508 22.85 24.34 35.82
C VAL A 508 22.42 25.72 35.33
N GLY A 509 21.40 25.78 34.46
CA GLY A 509 20.81 27.06 34.00
C GLY A 509 20.98 27.40 32.52
N GLY A 510 21.53 26.47 31.72
CA GLY A 510 21.71 26.65 30.28
C GLY A 510 23.03 27.33 29.89
N LYS A 511 23.65 26.92 28.78
CA LYS A 511 24.94 27.48 28.28
C LYS A 511 24.84 27.88 26.81
N GLN A 512 25.33 29.07 26.46
CA GLN A 512 25.51 29.44 25.05
C GLN A 512 26.72 28.68 24.49
N LEU A 513 26.48 27.83 23.50
CA LEU A 513 27.49 27.01 22.85
C LEU A 513 28.15 27.75 21.67
N LEU A 514 27.38 28.52 20.90
CA LEU A 514 27.86 29.25 19.73
C LEU A 514 27.18 30.61 19.62
N ASP A 515 27.93 31.59 19.12
CA ASP A 515 27.45 32.94 18.82
C ASP A 515 28.37 33.55 17.77
N PHE A 516 27.87 33.62 16.54
CA PHE A 516 28.62 34.13 15.40
C PHE A 516 27.69 34.80 14.41
N ASN A 517 28.25 35.68 13.59
CA ASN A 517 27.53 36.25 12.46
C ASN A 517 27.83 35.43 11.21
N ASP A 518 26.80 35.15 10.42
CA ASP A 518 27.00 34.56 9.10
C ASP A 518 27.59 35.59 8.12
N THR A 519 27.93 35.15 6.91
CA THR A 519 28.45 36.04 5.86
C THR A 519 27.43 37.06 5.35
N GLY A 520 26.14 36.88 5.67
CA GLY A 520 25.05 37.81 5.38
C GLY A 520 24.83 38.88 6.47
N GLY A 521 25.49 38.75 7.62
CA GLY A 521 25.39 39.64 8.77
C GLY A 521 24.29 39.27 9.77
N ASP A 522 23.65 38.11 9.62
CA ASP A 522 22.69 37.59 10.59
C ASP A 522 23.43 36.93 11.75
N ARG A 523 22.99 37.20 12.99
CA ARG A 523 23.57 36.64 14.20
C ARG A 523 22.92 35.30 14.54
N ILE A 524 23.73 34.26 14.64
CA ILE A 524 23.31 32.90 14.97
C ILE A 524 23.82 32.55 16.37
N GLN A 525 22.89 32.21 17.26
CA GLN A 525 23.17 31.79 18.62
C GLN A 525 22.63 30.39 18.87
N VAL A 526 23.44 29.55 19.52
CA VAL A 526 23.06 28.19 19.91
C VAL A 526 23.22 28.04 21.41
N PHE A 527 22.18 27.58 22.09
CA PHE A 527 22.14 27.35 23.53
C PHE A 527 21.84 25.89 23.83
N LEU A 528 22.40 25.36 24.91
CA LEU A 528 21.98 24.12 25.54
C LEU A 528 21.26 24.49 26.83
N GLU A 529 19.94 24.36 26.87
CA GLU A 529 19.06 24.66 28.00
C GLU A 529 18.85 23.40 28.86
#